data_AF-A0A9D8EF47-F1
#
_entry.id   AF-A0A9D8EF47-F1
#
_cell.length_a   1.000
_cell.length_b   1.000
_cell.length_c   1.000
_cell.angle_alpha   90.00
_cell.angle_beta   90.00
_cell.angle_gamma   90.00
#
_symmetry.space_group_name_H-M   'P 1'
#
loop_
_entity.id
_entity.type
_entity.pdbx_description
1 polymer ?
#
loop_
_entity_poly.entity_id
_entity_poly.type
_entity_poly.pdbx_seq_one_letter_code
_entity_poly.pdbx_strand_id
1 'polypeptide(L)'
;MNLVYIEFNIFYIIIMVFKKIKDLPIEYEIKQFIKSKIHEGMENPEQMAENIFRNLKSHWIFGKRSFQPWVESPDVNPFVNMLLTRSGLLPLYTLHILSQDGMFGNEIMGEIEKRTHRTWSPTPGTVYPLLKELEIKKFVEGRWEFEKDRPRRIYKITKKGRQEYNILKAVLKQHIEEAINVFNAILKDIYASETEIKK
;
A
#
# COMPACT_ATOMS: atom_id res chain seq x y z
N MET A 1 -10.25 32.17 24.36
CA MET A 1 -10.91 31.30 23.35
C MET A 1 -10.21 29.95 23.41
N ASN A 2 -10.91 28.93 23.92
CA ASN A 2 -10.35 27.75 24.60
C ASN A 2 -9.68 26.73 23.66
N LEU A 3 -8.57 26.13 24.13
CA LEU A 3 -7.90 24.95 23.53
C LEU A 3 -8.87 23.78 23.22
N VAL A 4 -10.00 23.71 23.93
CA VAL A 4 -11.06 22.70 23.74
C VAL A 4 -11.73 22.78 22.35
N TYR A 5 -11.71 23.95 21.68
CA TYR A 5 -12.21 24.08 20.30
C TYR A 5 -11.24 23.57 19.23
N ILE A 6 -9.95 23.43 19.56
CA ILE A 6 -8.90 22.99 18.64
C ILE A 6 -8.85 21.46 18.60
N GLU A 7 -8.97 20.76 19.73
CA GLU A 7 -8.99 19.28 19.74
C GLU A 7 -10.18 18.67 19.00
N PHE A 8 -11.37 19.26 19.14
CA PHE A 8 -12.56 18.86 18.39
C PHE A 8 -12.42 19.07 16.88
N ASN A 9 -11.61 20.05 16.45
CA ASN A 9 -11.35 20.34 15.04
C ASN A 9 -10.38 19.33 14.41
N ILE A 10 -9.30 18.95 15.11
CA ILE A 10 -8.27 18.06 14.54
C ILE A 10 -8.84 16.67 14.24
N PHE A 11 -9.59 16.08 15.17
CA PHE A 11 -10.21 14.77 14.98
C PHE A 11 -11.22 14.78 13.82
N TYR A 12 -12.01 15.86 13.71
CA TYR A 12 -12.98 16.04 12.63
C TYR A 12 -12.31 16.29 11.26
N ILE A 13 -11.24 17.10 11.22
CA ILE A 13 -10.40 17.33 10.02
C ILE A 13 -9.82 16.00 9.54
N ILE A 14 -9.27 15.18 10.44
CA ILE A 14 -8.70 13.86 10.12
C ILE A 14 -9.78 12.96 9.49
N ILE A 15 -10.96 12.83 10.10
CA ILE A 15 -12.04 11.99 9.56
C ILE A 15 -12.52 12.47 8.18
N MET A 16 -12.62 13.79 7.97
CA MET A 16 -13.11 14.37 6.71
C MET A 16 -12.09 14.28 5.58
N VAL A 17 -10.80 14.46 5.89
CA VAL A 17 -9.69 14.30 4.94
C VAL A 17 -9.59 12.85 4.47
N PHE A 18 -9.57 11.88 5.39
CA PHE A 18 -9.49 10.46 5.01
C PHE A 18 -10.72 9.92 4.26
N LYS A 19 -11.85 10.65 4.24
CA LYS A 19 -13.06 10.29 3.48
C LYS A 19 -13.08 10.85 2.05
N LYS A 20 -12.21 11.78 1.69
CA LYS A 20 -12.23 12.44 0.38
C LYS A 20 -10.82 12.68 -0.13
N ILE A 21 -10.58 12.16 -1.33
CA ILE A 21 -9.44 12.36 -2.24
C ILE A 21 -8.56 11.11 -2.28
N LYS A 22 -8.60 10.44 -3.41
CA LYS A 22 -7.55 9.55 -3.86
C LYS A 22 -6.67 10.44 -4.75
N ASP A 23 -5.36 10.33 -4.63
CA ASP A 23 -4.32 10.91 -5.53
C ASP A 23 -3.55 12.16 -5.04
N LEU A 24 -3.81 12.74 -3.85
CA LEU A 24 -3.04 13.91 -3.34
C LEU A 24 -2.45 13.66 -1.95
N PRO A 25 -1.20 14.09 -1.64
CA PRO A 25 -0.58 13.91 -0.32
C PRO A 25 -1.49 14.28 0.86
N ILE A 26 -1.48 13.50 1.95
CA ILE A 26 -2.34 13.74 3.14
C ILE A 26 -2.13 15.17 3.68
N GLU A 27 -0.88 15.65 3.69
CA GLU A 27 -0.56 17.02 4.07
C GLU A 27 -1.28 18.06 3.18
N TYR A 28 -1.35 17.81 1.86
CA TYR A 28 -2.05 18.67 0.92
C TYR A 28 -3.56 18.64 1.17
N GLU A 29 -4.15 17.46 1.40
CA GLU A 29 -5.58 17.34 1.69
C GLU A 29 -5.95 18.07 3.00
N ILE A 30 -5.13 17.94 4.05
CA ILE A 30 -5.28 18.71 5.30
C ILE A 30 -5.21 20.20 5.01
N LYS A 31 -4.24 20.67 4.21
CA LYS A 31 -4.10 22.08 3.82
C LYS A 31 -5.34 22.59 3.08
N GLN A 32 -5.84 21.84 2.09
CA GLN A 32 -7.04 22.24 1.33
C GLN A 32 -8.29 22.26 2.21
N PHE A 33 -8.45 21.25 3.08
CA PHE A 33 -9.57 21.19 3.99
C PHE A 33 -9.60 22.41 4.92
N ILE A 34 -8.47 22.73 5.54
CA ILE A 34 -8.35 23.87 6.47
C ILE A 34 -8.59 25.19 5.74
N LYS A 35 -7.99 25.39 4.54
CA LYS A 35 -8.26 26.56 3.69
C LYS A 35 -9.74 26.72 3.35
N SER A 36 -10.48 25.62 3.14
CA SER A 36 -11.92 25.66 2.85
C SER A 36 -12.81 26.00 4.06
N LYS A 37 -12.28 25.98 5.29
CA LYS A 37 -13.04 26.17 6.53
C LYS A 37 -12.71 27.48 7.26
N ILE A 38 -11.53 28.05 7.02
CA ILE A 38 -11.09 29.28 7.67
C ILE A 38 -11.62 30.53 6.92
N HIS A 39 -12.10 31.51 7.67
CA HIS A 39 -12.47 32.86 7.21
C HIS A 39 -11.38 33.88 7.65
N GLU A 40 -11.30 35.04 6.99
CA GLU A 40 -10.31 36.09 7.31
C GLU A 40 -10.26 36.41 8.81
N GLY A 41 -9.05 36.37 9.40
CA GLY A 41 -8.80 36.73 10.80
C GLY A 41 -8.45 35.57 11.75
N MET A 42 -8.44 34.30 11.30
CA MET A 42 -7.92 33.18 12.08
C MET A 42 -6.43 32.93 11.83
N GLU A 43 -5.81 32.12 12.71
CA GLU A 43 -4.42 31.63 12.60
C GLU A 43 -4.08 31.15 11.19
N ASN A 44 -2.81 31.33 10.76
CA ASN A 44 -2.37 30.98 9.40
C ASN A 44 -2.77 29.52 9.05
N PRO A 45 -3.65 29.31 8.05
CA PRO A 45 -4.12 27.98 7.64
C PRO A 45 -2.99 26.99 7.35
N GLU A 46 -1.86 27.48 6.83
CA GLU A 46 -0.69 26.66 6.51
C GLU A 46 0.03 26.20 7.78
N GLN A 47 0.20 27.09 8.75
CA GLN A 47 0.78 26.76 10.05
C GLN A 47 -0.09 25.76 10.82
N MET A 48 -1.41 25.91 10.76
CA MET A 48 -2.36 24.98 11.37
C MET A 48 -2.28 23.59 10.72
N ALA A 49 -2.20 23.53 9.39
CA ALA A 49 -2.04 22.27 8.66
C ALA A 49 -0.73 21.56 9.00
N GLU A 50 0.38 22.31 9.09
CA GLU A 50 1.68 21.77 9.48
C GLU A 50 1.66 21.20 10.90
N ASN A 51 1.02 21.88 11.85
CA ASN A 51 0.88 21.40 13.22
C ASN A 51 0.08 20.09 13.28
N ILE A 52 -1.02 20.01 12.53
CA ILE A 52 -1.84 18.79 12.44
C ILE A 52 -1.04 17.64 11.82
N PHE A 53 -0.34 17.90 10.72
CA PHE A 53 0.48 16.89 10.06
C PHE A 53 1.63 16.39 10.94
N ARG A 54 2.28 17.30 11.68
CA ARG A 54 3.32 16.96 12.67
C ARG A 54 2.77 16.07 13.79
N ASN A 55 1.59 16.41 14.33
CA ASN A 55 0.91 15.60 15.35
C ASN A 55 0.49 14.22 14.82
N LEU A 56 0.05 14.15 13.55
CA LEU A 56 -0.26 12.88 12.91
C LEU A 56 1.01 12.01 12.81
N LYS A 57 2.13 12.58 12.36
CA LYS A 57 3.43 11.88 12.26
C LYS A 57 3.96 11.41 13.61
N SER A 58 3.72 12.14 14.70
CA SER A 58 4.17 11.78 16.05
C SER A 58 3.21 10.85 16.80
N HIS A 59 1.98 10.67 16.30
CA HIS A 59 1.01 9.76 16.90
C HIS A 59 1.55 8.31 16.91
N TRP A 60 1.40 7.61 18.04
CA TRP A 60 2.06 6.30 18.28
C TRP A 60 1.74 5.20 17.25
N ILE A 61 0.61 5.28 16.54
CA ILE A 61 0.27 4.37 15.43
C ILE A 61 0.98 4.77 14.14
N PHE A 62 0.85 6.04 13.76
CA PHE A 62 1.29 6.57 12.46
C PHE A 62 2.78 6.88 12.43
N GLY A 63 3.40 7.05 13.60
CA GLY A 63 4.84 7.14 13.79
C GLY A 63 5.58 5.84 13.47
N LYS A 64 4.88 4.69 13.43
CA LYS A 64 5.49 3.39 13.14
C LYS A 64 5.94 3.29 11.69
N ARG A 65 7.06 2.61 11.45
CA ARG A 65 7.65 2.39 10.12
C ARG A 65 6.67 1.82 9.09
N SER A 66 5.69 1.02 9.51
CA SER A 66 4.69 0.44 8.61
C SER A 66 3.61 1.41 8.14
N PHE A 67 3.42 2.53 8.85
CA PHE A 67 2.44 3.57 8.51
C PHE A 67 3.10 4.85 7.96
N GLN A 68 4.39 5.08 8.21
CA GLN A 68 5.13 6.24 7.67
C GLN A 68 4.96 6.41 6.15
N PRO A 69 5.11 5.37 5.30
CA PRO A 69 4.92 5.53 3.86
C PRO A 69 3.52 6.04 3.48
N TRP A 70 2.50 5.66 4.23
CA TRP A 70 1.13 6.12 4.00
C TRP A 70 0.96 7.59 4.39
N VAL A 71 1.57 8.00 5.51
CA VAL A 71 1.59 9.40 5.94
C VAL A 71 2.28 10.30 4.92
N GLU A 72 3.30 9.78 4.23
CA GLU A 72 4.07 10.47 3.21
C GLU A 72 3.46 10.36 1.80
N SER A 73 2.68 9.31 1.52
CA SER A 73 2.09 9.00 0.21
C SER A 73 0.73 8.29 0.38
N PRO A 74 -0.40 8.97 0.16
CA PRO A 74 -1.75 8.47 0.48
C PRO A 74 -2.24 7.34 -0.41
N ASP A 75 -1.66 7.20 -1.60
CA ASP A 75 -1.87 6.08 -2.52
C ASP A 75 -1.30 4.76 -1.97
N VAL A 76 -0.43 4.83 -0.96
CA VAL A 76 0.17 3.66 -0.31
C VAL A 76 -0.75 3.11 0.78
N ASN A 77 -1.34 1.93 0.55
CA ASN A 77 -2.09 1.26 1.61
C ASN A 77 -1.15 0.48 2.57
N PRO A 78 -1.07 0.84 3.87
CA PRO A 78 -0.14 0.22 4.81
C PRO A 78 -0.47 -1.25 5.08
N PHE A 79 -1.75 -1.63 5.08
CA PHE A 79 -2.18 -3.01 5.28
C PHE A 79 -1.84 -3.88 4.07
N VAL A 80 -2.03 -3.35 2.86
CA VAL A 80 -1.62 -4.05 1.63
C VAL A 80 -0.09 -4.22 1.60
N ASN A 81 0.68 -3.20 1.98
CA ASN A 81 2.13 -3.30 2.14
C ASN A 81 2.56 -4.40 3.11
N MET A 82 1.86 -4.56 4.25
CA MET A 82 2.15 -5.62 5.22
C MET A 82 1.90 -7.02 4.64
N LEU A 83 0.86 -7.16 3.79
CA LEU A 83 0.50 -8.45 3.17
C LEU A 83 1.37 -8.80 1.96
N LEU A 84 1.70 -7.81 1.13
CA LEU A 84 2.49 -7.97 -0.10
C LEU A 84 3.99 -7.83 0.14
N THR A 85 4.49 -8.42 1.23
CA THR A 85 5.94 -8.51 1.50
C THR A 85 6.55 -9.77 0.92
N ARG A 86 7.90 -9.84 0.91
CA ARG A 86 8.65 -11.05 0.52
C ARG A 86 8.33 -12.27 1.38
N SER A 87 7.92 -12.07 2.63
CA SER A 87 7.51 -13.15 3.54
C SER A 87 5.99 -13.40 3.52
N GLY A 88 5.24 -12.63 2.72
CA GLY A 88 3.80 -12.72 2.59
C GLY A 88 3.39 -13.28 1.23
N LEU A 89 2.45 -12.61 0.56
CA LEU A 89 1.87 -13.11 -0.70
C LEU A 89 2.70 -12.77 -1.94
N LEU A 90 3.73 -11.93 -1.83
CA LEU A 90 4.51 -11.50 -2.98
C LEU A 90 5.18 -12.65 -3.74
N PRO A 91 5.80 -13.67 -3.09
CA PRO A 91 6.36 -14.82 -3.82
C PRO A 91 5.32 -15.57 -4.66
N LEU A 92 4.15 -15.85 -4.07
CA LEU A 92 3.04 -16.49 -4.79
C LEU A 92 2.63 -15.65 -6.00
N TYR A 93 2.50 -14.33 -5.83
CA TYR A 93 2.05 -13.44 -6.88
C TYR A 93 3.08 -13.21 -7.99
N THR A 94 4.37 -13.10 -7.63
CA THR A 94 5.47 -13.04 -8.61
C THR A 94 5.53 -14.33 -9.44
N LEU A 95 5.41 -15.50 -8.81
CA LEU A 95 5.35 -16.77 -9.55
C LEU A 95 4.10 -16.87 -10.42
N HIS A 96 2.95 -16.35 -9.97
CA HIS A 96 1.73 -16.28 -10.78
C HIS A 96 1.96 -15.49 -12.07
N ILE A 97 2.53 -14.29 -11.96
CA ILE A 97 2.83 -13.43 -13.13
C ILE A 97 3.81 -14.13 -14.08
N LEU A 98 4.92 -14.65 -13.54
CA LEU A 98 5.93 -15.36 -14.33
C LEU A 98 5.44 -16.70 -14.91
N SER A 99 4.31 -17.23 -14.41
CA SER A 99 3.67 -18.42 -14.98
C SER A 99 2.93 -18.15 -16.28
N GLN A 100 2.64 -16.88 -16.58
CA GLN A 100 1.96 -16.44 -17.80
C GLN A 100 2.96 -16.08 -18.89
N ASP A 101 3.99 -15.30 -18.56
CA ASP A 101 5.09 -15.00 -19.48
C ASP A 101 6.38 -14.61 -18.72
N GLY A 102 7.51 -14.72 -19.40
CA GLY A 102 8.77 -14.17 -18.93
C GLY A 102 8.79 -12.65 -19.00
N MET A 103 9.36 -12.00 -18.00
CA MET A 103 9.32 -10.53 -17.88
C MET A 103 10.62 -9.98 -17.32
N PHE A 104 10.94 -8.72 -17.65
CA PHE A 104 11.98 -7.97 -16.96
C PHE A 104 11.53 -7.59 -15.55
N GLY A 105 12.48 -7.42 -14.62
CA GLY A 105 12.15 -7.10 -13.22
C GLY A 105 11.27 -5.85 -13.05
N ASN A 106 11.47 -4.83 -13.88
CA ASN A 106 10.62 -3.63 -13.89
C ASN A 106 9.23 -3.85 -14.49
N GLU A 107 9.09 -4.77 -15.44
CA GLU A 107 7.79 -5.14 -15.99
C GLU A 107 6.96 -5.91 -14.96
N ILE A 108 7.61 -6.78 -14.16
CA ILE A 108 6.95 -7.44 -13.02
C ILE A 108 6.40 -6.40 -12.05
N MET A 109 7.18 -5.36 -11.72
CA MET A 109 6.73 -4.27 -10.84
C MET A 109 5.49 -3.57 -11.41
N GLY A 110 5.55 -3.17 -12.69
CA GLY A 110 4.44 -2.49 -13.36
C GLY A 110 3.19 -3.36 -13.51
N GLU A 111 3.35 -4.66 -13.76
CA GLU A 111 2.23 -5.59 -13.89
C GLU A 111 1.55 -5.83 -12.55
N ILE A 112 2.30 -5.91 -11.46
CA ILE A 112 1.72 -5.97 -10.12
C ILE A 112 0.90 -4.70 -9.84
N GLU A 113 1.51 -3.52 -10.01
CA GLU A 113 0.84 -2.24 -9.77
C GLU A 113 -0.47 -2.11 -10.56
N LYS A 114 -0.43 -2.48 -11.85
CA LYS A 114 -1.59 -2.49 -12.73
C LYS A 114 -2.69 -3.42 -12.23
N ARG A 115 -2.36 -4.66 -11.86
CA ARG A 115 -3.36 -5.65 -11.42
C ARG A 115 -3.91 -5.38 -10.02
N THR A 116 -3.16 -4.66 -9.19
CA THR A 116 -3.64 -4.17 -7.88
C THR A 116 -4.29 -2.79 -7.98
N HIS A 117 -4.75 -2.36 -9.15
CA HIS A 117 -5.45 -1.08 -9.35
C HIS A 117 -4.69 0.14 -8.78
N ARG A 118 -3.36 0.14 -8.89
CA ARG A 118 -2.45 1.16 -8.34
C ARG A 118 -2.53 1.35 -6.81
N THR A 119 -3.21 0.47 -6.07
CA THR A 119 -3.25 0.55 -4.60
C THR A 119 -1.97 0.03 -3.94
N TRP A 120 -1.06 -0.51 -4.74
CA TRP A 120 0.24 -1.00 -4.29
C TRP A 120 1.24 -1.01 -5.45
N SER A 121 2.45 -0.51 -5.23
CA SER A 121 3.55 -0.61 -6.19
C SER A 121 4.81 -1.13 -5.48
N PRO A 122 5.35 -2.29 -5.88
CA PRO A 122 6.57 -2.81 -5.29
C PRO A 122 7.79 -2.00 -5.68
N THR A 123 8.68 -1.76 -4.72
CA THR A 123 9.95 -1.10 -4.99
C THR A 123 10.98 -2.06 -5.61
N PRO A 124 12.01 -1.54 -6.31
CA PRO A 124 13.17 -2.33 -6.73
C PRO A 124 13.82 -3.11 -5.58
N GLY A 125 13.91 -2.48 -4.40
CA GLY A 125 14.43 -3.10 -3.18
C GLY A 125 13.57 -4.24 -2.62
N THR A 126 12.36 -4.43 -3.13
CA THR A 126 11.48 -5.55 -2.76
C THR A 126 11.55 -6.66 -3.81
N VAL A 127 11.45 -6.30 -5.10
CA VAL A 127 11.35 -7.28 -6.19
C VAL A 127 12.69 -7.93 -6.53
N TYR A 128 13.78 -7.17 -6.66
CA TYR A 128 15.06 -7.79 -7.05
C TYR A 128 15.61 -8.77 -6.00
N PRO A 129 15.54 -8.49 -4.69
CA PRO A 129 15.91 -9.48 -3.69
C PRO A 129 15.04 -10.73 -3.72
N LEU A 130 13.73 -10.59 -3.97
CA LEU A 130 12.83 -11.74 -4.14
C LEU A 130 13.21 -12.58 -5.37
N LEU A 131 13.43 -11.94 -6.52
CA LEU A 131 13.82 -12.63 -7.75
C LEU A 131 15.12 -13.40 -7.55
N LYS A 132 16.11 -12.78 -6.88
CA LYS A 132 17.37 -13.45 -6.52
C LYS A 132 17.12 -14.69 -5.63
N GLU A 133 16.22 -14.59 -4.66
CA GLU A 133 15.85 -15.74 -3.81
C GLU A 133 15.17 -16.85 -4.61
N LEU A 134 14.24 -16.51 -5.51
CA LEU A 134 13.55 -17.47 -6.37
C LEU A 134 14.53 -18.15 -7.36
N GLU A 135 15.54 -17.44 -7.85
CA GLU A 135 16.63 -18.00 -8.65
C GLU A 135 17.49 -18.98 -7.85
N ILE A 136 17.91 -18.60 -6.63
CA ILE A 136 18.68 -19.49 -5.73
C ILE A 136 17.91 -20.79 -5.46
N LYS A 137 16.60 -20.70 -5.25
CA LYS A 137 15.72 -21.87 -5.05
C LYS A 137 15.42 -22.64 -6.34
N LYS A 138 15.88 -22.15 -7.49
CA LYS A 138 15.64 -22.68 -8.85
C LYS A 138 14.17 -22.65 -9.27
N PHE A 139 13.37 -21.77 -8.68
CA PHE A 139 11.97 -21.57 -9.07
C PHE A 139 11.84 -20.64 -10.28
N VAL A 140 12.79 -19.71 -10.42
CA VAL A 140 12.89 -18.80 -11.56
C VAL A 140 14.28 -18.94 -12.16
N GLU A 141 14.40 -18.72 -13.45
CA GLU A 141 15.68 -18.54 -14.14
C GLU A 141 15.74 -17.16 -14.78
N GLY A 142 16.87 -16.48 -14.63
CA GLY A 142 17.15 -15.21 -15.28
C GLY A 142 18.13 -15.39 -16.45
N ARG A 143 17.81 -14.84 -17.62
CA ARG A 143 18.70 -14.80 -18.78
C ARG A 143 18.97 -13.36 -19.18
N TRP A 144 20.19 -13.06 -19.62
CA TRP A 144 20.51 -11.75 -20.16
C TRP A 144 20.09 -11.66 -21.62
N GLU A 145 19.31 -10.65 -21.93
CA GLU A 145 18.95 -10.27 -23.30
C GLU A 145 19.71 -9.00 -23.67
N PHE A 146 20.32 -9.03 -24.86
CA PHE A 146 21.21 -7.98 -25.38
C PHE A 146 20.59 -7.24 -26.57
N GLU A 147 19.29 -7.41 -26.83
CA GLU A 147 18.59 -6.83 -28.01
C GLU A 147 18.50 -5.29 -28.01
N LYS A 148 18.94 -4.60 -26.94
CA LYS A 148 18.95 -3.12 -26.84
C LYS A 148 20.29 -2.64 -26.28
N ASP A 149 20.58 -1.34 -26.38
CA ASP A 149 21.80 -0.67 -25.86
C ASP A 149 22.12 -0.92 -24.39
N ARG A 150 21.18 -1.51 -23.62
CA ARG A 150 21.37 -1.88 -22.21
C ARG A 150 20.99 -3.34 -22.02
N PRO A 151 21.90 -4.20 -21.55
CA PRO A 151 21.57 -5.57 -21.17
C PRO A 151 20.42 -5.57 -20.16
N ARG A 152 19.39 -6.36 -20.43
CA ARG A 152 18.27 -6.54 -19.50
C ARG A 152 18.15 -8.01 -19.13
N ARG A 153 17.73 -8.28 -17.90
CA ARG A 153 17.58 -9.66 -17.41
C ARG A 153 16.12 -10.06 -17.43
N ILE A 154 15.76 -10.96 -18.35
CA ILE A 154 14.44 -11.57 -18.40
C ILE A 154 14.36 -12.70 -17.39
N TYR A 155 13.28 -12.75 -16.62
CA TYR A 155 13.02 -13.81 -15.65
C TYR A 155 11.92 -14.71 -16.17
N LYS A 156 12.10 -16.03 -16.06
CA LYS A 156 11.12 -17.05 -16.47
C LYS A 156 10.91 -18.06 -15.36
N ILE A 157 9.67 -18.49 -15.15
CA ILE A 157 9.39 -19.56 -14.20
C ILE A 157 9.96 -20.89 -14.72
N THR A 158 10.55 -21.69 -13.84
CA THR A 158 11.03 -23.03 -14.21
C THR A 158 9.93 -24.07 -14.00
N LYS A 159 10.15 -25.33 -14.44
CA LYS A 159 9.26 -26.45 -14.10
C LYS A 159 9.10 -26.63 -12.59
N LYS A 160 10.20 -26.50 -11.83
CA LYS A 160 10.19 -26.56 -10.37
C LYS A 160 9.41 -25.38 -9.77
N GLY A 161 9.59 -24.17 -10.31
CA GLY A 161 8.82 -23.01 -9.88
C GLY A 161 7.33 -23.14 -10.14
N ARG A 162 6.93 -23.77 -11.25
CA ARG A 162 5.52 -24.04 -11.53
C ARG A 162 4.91 -25.03 -10.55
N GLN A 163 5.67 -26.03 -10.11
CA GLN A 163 5.23 -26.94 -9.04
C GLN A 163 5.05 -26.19 -7.72
N GLU A 164 6.04 -25.38 -7.34
CA GLU A 164 5.98 -24.55 -6.12
C GLU A 164 4.80 -23.58 -6.16
N TYR A 165 4.58 -22.90 -7.28
CA TYR A 165 3.43 -22.01 -7.49
C TYR A 165 2.11 -22.74 -7.23
N ASN A 166 1.95 -23.95 -7.74
CA ASN A 166 0.72 -24.73 -7.51
C ASN A 166 0.55 -25.13 -6.04
N ILE A 167 1.65 -25.46 -5.34
CA ILE A 167 1.64 -25.76 -3.90
C ILE A 167 1.22 -24.52 -3.10
N LEU A 168 1.90 -23.38 -3.30
CA LEU A 168 1.57 -22.13 -2.63
C LEU A 168 0.15 -21.69 -2.91
N LYS A 169 -0.31 -21.79 -4.17
CA LYS A 169 -1.67 -21.45 -4.58
C LYS A 169 -2.71 -22.31 -3.84
N ALA A 170 -2.45 -23.60 -3.68
CA ALA A 170 -3.37 -24.50 -2.97
C ALA A 170 -3.38 -24.24 -1.46
N VAL A 171 -2.20 -24.15 -0.84
CA VAL A 171 -2.06 -24.01 0.63
C VAL A 171 -2.53 -22.65 1.13
N LEU A 172 -2.24 -21.57 0.40
CA LEU A 172 -2.51 -20.22 0.87
C LEU A 172 -3.96 -19.77 0.63
N LYS A 173 -4.71 -20.42 -0.27
CA LYS A 173 -6.08 -19.99 -0.63
C LYS A 173 -6.98 -19.85 0.60
N GLN A 174 -7.09 -20.91 1.41
CA GLN A 174 -7.96 -20.91 2.58
C GLN A 174 -7.54 -19.85 3.60
N HIS A 175 -6.23 -19.71 3.86
CA HIS A 175 -5.71 -18.73 4.80
C HIS A 175 -5.95 -17.28 4.33
N ILE A 176 -5.90 -17.02 3.02
CA ILE A 176 -6.26 -15.71 2.45
C ILE A 176 -7.75 -15.44 2.66
N GLU A 177 -8.62 -16.41 2.39
CA GLU A 177 -10.06 -16.29 2.57
C GLU A 177 -10.42 -16.04 4.04
N GLU A 178 -9.79 -16.75 4.97
CA GLU A 178 -9.93 -16.53 6.41
C GLU A 178 -9.47 -15.14 6.84
N ALA A 179 -8.32 -14.66 6.35
CA ALA A 179 -7.84 -13.31 6.64
C ALA A 179 -8.83 -12.23 6.14
N ILE A 180 -9.38 -12.39 4.94
CA ILE A 180 -10.41 -11.50 4.39
C ILE A 180 -11.65 -11.50 5.28
N ASN A 181 -12.09 -12.68 5.75
CA ASN A 181 -13.24 -12.79 6.63
C ASN A 181 -13.01 -12.08 7.97
N VAL A 182 -11.82 -12.21 8.56
CA VAL A 182 -11.46 -11.49 9.79
C VAL A 182 -11.46 -9.97 9.56
N PHE A 183 -10.86 -9.49 8.47
CA PHE A 183 -10.91 -8.06 8.14
C PHE A 183 -12.33 -7.55 7.95
N ASN A 184 -13.18 -8.30 7.24
CA ASN A 184 -14.58 -7.93 7.04
C ASN A 184 -15.37 -7.91 8.35
N ALA A 185 -15.12 -8.87 9.25
CA ALA A 185 -15.75 -8.90 10.57
C ALA A 185 -15.34 -7.68 11.42
N ILE A 186 -14.04 -7.36 11.45
CA ILE A 186 -13.53 -6.16 12.16
C ILE A 186 -14.12 -4.88 11.56
N LEU A 187 -14.14 -4.75 10.23
CA LEU A 187 -14.74 -3.60 9.56
C LEU A 187 -16.23 -3.47 9.92
N LYS A 188 -16.98 -4.58 9.91
CA LYS A 188 -18.38 -4.57 10.30
C LYS A 188 -18.55 -4.17 11.76
N ASP A 189 -17.76 -4.72 12.67
CA ASP A 189 -17.85 -4.46 14.10
C ASP A 189 -17.55 -2.99 14.44
N ILE A 190 -16.48 -2.43 13.87
CA ILE A 190 -16.07 -1.04 14.12
C ILE A 190 -17.04 -0.04 13.49
N TYR A 191 -17.60 -0.35 12.31
CA TYR A 191 -18.37 0.63 11.50
C TYR A 191 -19.87 0.33 11.35
N ALA A 192 -20.42 -0.66 12.07
CA ALA A 192 -21.84 -1.05 11.96
C ALA A 192 -22.81 0.14 12.08
N SER A 193 -22.56 1.08 12.99
CA SER A 193 -23.42 2.24 13.28
C SER A 193 -23.31 3.40 12.29
N GLU A 194 -22.25 3.49 11.47
CA GLU A 194 -22.12 4.54 10.43
C GLU A 194 -23.04 4.29 9.21
N THR A 195 -23.55 3.07 9.08
CA THR A 195 -24.41 2.65 7.95
C THR A 195 -25.89 2.98 8.16
N GLU A 196 -26.33 3.12 9.41
CA GLU A 196 -27.73 3.43 9.77
C GLU A 196 -28.04 4.94 9.69
N ILE A 197 -27.04 5.81 9.84
CA ILE A 197 -27.21 7.28 9.78
C ILE A 197 -27.38 7.78 8.33
N LYS A 198 -27.23 6.91 7.32
CA LYS A 198 -27.37 7.23 5.89
C LYS A 198 -28.70 6.75 5.26
N LYS A 199 -29.68 6.32 6.06
CA LYS A 199 -31.04 6.01 5.58
C LYS A 199 -32.04 7.06 6.01
#